data_AF-W9ICT3-F1
#
_entry.id   AF-W9ICT3-F1
#
_cell.length_a   1.000
_cell.length_b   1.000
_cell.length_c   1.000
_cell.angle_alpha   90.00
_cell.angle_beta   90.00
_cell.angle_gamma   90.00
#
_symmetry.space_group_name_H-M   'P 1'
#
loop_
_entity.id
_entity.type
_entity.pdbx_description
1 polymer ?
#
loop_
_entity_poly.entity_id
_entity_poly.type
_entity_poly.pdbx_seq_one_letter_code
_entity_poly.pdbx_strand_id
1 'polypeptide(L)'
;MPRLKDFLQWLAQPKMQDIWVVLDIKLDDDPAELMAAIARDLDGVQGPVPWDQRIILGCWNASFLQAARSRLPTYPLAHISTSLLYSHHFLRVPNLGFNLNHKTLIGPSGRLFLRELRQTDKLLMTWTVNEPRHMEWCIRQNLCHPRRRNGKIEGPALIDGVITDNPRLYLEMCEKFENEMDGKLTRPKLALTERIRKKAEMVAVVILTETLMMAYHVLRRMQGKFDFLRDRRSLDK
;
A
#
# COMPACT_ATOMS: atom_id res chain seq x y z
N MET A 1 8.26 -20.11 14.67
CA MET A 1 8.15 -18.96 13.74
C MET A 1 9.55 -18.58 13.30
N PRO A 2 9.81 -18.35 11.99
CA PRO A 2 11.11 -17.85 11.53
C PRO A 2 11.36 -16.44 12.08
N ARG A 3 12.60 -16.12 12.44
CA ARG A 3 13.00 -14.75 12.82
C ARG A 3 13.32 -13.95 11.57
N LEU A 4 13.37 -12.62 11.70
CA LEU A 4 13.77 -11.74 10.59
C LEU A 4 15.17 -12.11 10.06
N LYS A 5 16.14 -12.32 10.95
CA LYS A 5 17.48 -12.81 10.55
C LYS A 5 17.44 -14.11 9.72
N ASP A 6 16.63 -15.08 10.11
CA ASP A 6 16.53 -16.37 9.39
C ASP A 6 15.93 -16.15 7.99
N PHE A 7 14.93 -15.27 7.88
CA PHE A 7 14.33 -14.87 6.60
C PHE A 7 15.33 -14.13 5.70
N LEU A 8 16.12 -13.20 6.25
CA LEU A 8 17.14 -12.47 5.51
C LEU A 8 18.23 -13.40 4.97
N GLN A 9 18.66 -14.40 5.76
CA GLN A 9 19.62 -15.42 5.31
C GLN A 9 19.07 -16.26 4.16
N TRP A 10 17.78 -16.58 4.19
CA TRP A 10 17.12 -17.26 3.08
C TRP A 10 17.02 -16.36 1.84
N LEU A 11 16.69 -15.07 2.02
CA LEU A 11 16.58 -14.09 0.94
C LEU A 11 17.94 -13.74 0.31
N ALA A 12 19.04 -13.96 1.05
CA ALA A 12 20.40 -13.70 0.57
C ALA A 12 20.87 -14.70 -0.51
N GLN A 13 20.11 -15.78 -0.77
CA GLN A 13 20.45 -16.76 -1.79
C GLN A 13 20.38 -16.13 -3.20
N PRO A 14 21.31 -16.45 -4.12
CA PRO A 14 21.38 -15.83 -5.45
C PRO A 14 20.08 -15.90 -6.26
N LYS A 15 19.29 -16.97 -6.09
CA LYS A 15 18.02 -17.17 -6.80
C LYS A 15 16.89 -16.24 -6.32
N MET A 16 17.08 -15.51 -5.22
CA MET A 16 16.06 -14.70 -4.57
C MET A 16 16.26 -13.19 -4.74
N GLN A 17 17.26 -12.78 -5.53
CA GLN A 17 17.65 -11.38 -5.73
C GLN A 17 16.55 -10.47 -6.29
N ASP A 18 15.51 -11.05 -6.91
CA ASP A 18 14.39 -10.30 -7.50
C ASP A 18 13.19 -10.15 -6.55
N ILE A 19 13.20 -10.77 -5.37
CA ILE A 19 12.05 -10.79 -4.42
C ILE A 19 12.01 -9.55 -3.51
N TRP A 20 11.07 -8.62 -3.74
CA TRP A 20 10.92 -7.41 -2.92
C TRP A 20 10.14 -7.74 -1.64
N VAL A 21 10.41 -7.00 -0.57
CA VAL A 21 9.80 -7.23 0.74
C VAL A 21 9.13 -5.96 1.24
N VAL A 22 7.90 -6.09 1.72
CA VAL A 22 7.24 -5.07 2.54
C VAL A 22 7.21 -5.60 3.96
N LEU A 23 7.96 -4.98 4.86
CA LEU A 23 7.97 -5.36 6.28
C LEU A 23 6.83 -4.62 7.00
N ASP A 24 5.73 -5.31 7.28
CA ASP A 24 4.56 -4.77 8.00
C ASP A 24 4.84 -4.70 9.52
N ILE A 25 5.23 -3.51 9.98
CA ILE A 25 5.63 -3.24 11.36
C ILE A 25 4.37 -2.97 12.21
N LYS A 26 4.06 -3.88 13.12
CA LYS A 26 2.90 -3.79 14.01
C LYS A 26 3.14 -2.85 15.20
N LEU A 27 2.06 -2.52 15.90
CA LEU A 27 2.01 -1.44 16.89
C LEU A 27 2.25 -1.91 18.34
N ASP A 28 2.58 -3.18 18.52
CA ASP A 28 2.56 -3.85 19.82
C ASP A 28 3.79 -3.51 20.70
N ASP A 29 4.89 -3.07 20.09
CA ASP A 29 6.16 -2.81 20.75
C ASP A 29 6.49 -1.30 20.84
N ASP A 30 7.53 -0.96 21.60
CA ASP A 30 8.12 0.38 21.56
C ASP A 30 8.75 0.65 20.17
N PRO A 31 8.43 1.79 19.51
CA PRO A 31 8.95 2.08 18.18
C PRO A 31 10.47 2.14 18.10
N ALA A 32 11.16 2.70 19.09
CA ALA A 32 12.61 2.86 19.04
C ALA A 32 13.31 1.52 19.27
N GLU A 33 12.84 0.72 20.24
CA GLU A 33 13.38 -0.61 20.52
C GLU A 33 13.18 -1.55 19.34
N LEU A 34 11.98 -1.57 18.72
CA LEU A 34 11.68 -2.43 17.58
C LEU A 34 12.53 -2.03 16.35
N MET A 35 12.64 -0.74 16.03
CA MET A 35 13.49 -0.28 14.93
C MET A 35 14.97 -0.59 15.18
N ALA A 36 15.44 -0.49 16.43
CA ALA A 36 16.80 -0.87 16.79
C ALA A 36 17.05 -2.37 16.61
N ALA A 37 16.06 -3.21 16.93
CA ALA A 37 16.14 -4.66 16.71
C ALA A 37 16.14 -5.01 15.21
N ILE A 38 15.24 -4.41 14.42
CA ILE A 38 15.19 -4.59 12.96
C ILE A 38 16.53 -4.18 12.33
N ALA A 39 17.10 -3.04 12.72
CA ALA A 39 18.39 -2.57 12.21
C ALA A 39 19.52 -3.58 12.50
N ARG A 40 19.60 -4.12 13.73
CA ARG A 40 20.61 -5.14 14.08
C ARG A 40 20.51 -6.39 13.19
N ASP A 41 19.29 -6.84 12.88
CA ASP A 41 19.09 -8.02 12.03
C ASP A 41 19.44 -7.74 10.56
N LEU A 42 19.10 -6.55 10.05
CA LEU A 42 19.44 -6.09 8.69
C LEU A 42 20.96 -5.95 8.50
N ASP A 43 21.66 -5.34 9.46
CA ASP A 43 23.12 -5.21 9.45
C ASP A 43 23.83 -6.56 9.61
N GLY A 44 23.18 -7.50 10.31
CA GLY A 44 23.74 -8.81 10.66
C GLY A 44 23.72 -9.84 9.52
N VAL A 45 23.14 -9.52 8.36
CA VAL A 45 23.09 -10.39 7.18
C VAL A 45 23.41 -9.58 5.94
N GLN A 46 24.40 -9.99 5.15
CA GLN A 46 24.69 -9.32 3.87
C GLN A 46 23.76 -9.85 2.77
N GLY A 47 23.02 -8.94 2.13
CA GLY A 47 22.20 -9.26 0.96
C GLY A 47 23.00 -9.28 -0.35
N PRO A 48 22.46 -9.88 -1.43
CA PRO A 48 23.07 -9.85 -2.76
C PRO A 48 23.14 -8.43 -3.34
N VAL A 49 22.23 -7.56 -2.88
CA VAL A 49 22.24 -6.10 -3.06
C VAL A 49 21.86 -5.46 -1.71
N PRO A 50 22.11 -4.14 -1.51
CA PRO A 50 21.73 -3.45 -0.29
C PRO A 50 20.25 -3.63 0.07
N TRP A 51 19.96 -3.88 1.36
CA TRP A 51 18.59 -4.19 1.81
C TRP A 51 17.61 -3.03 1.64
N ASP A 52 18.10 -1.79 1.73
CA ASP A 52 17.31 -0.58 1.47
C ASP A 52 16.83 -0.46 0.02
N GLN A 53 17.37 -1.26 -0.91
CA GLN A 53 16.88 -1.38 -2.29
C GLN A 53 15.86 -2.51 -2.47
N ARG A 54 15.63 -3.34 -1.44
CA ARG A 54 14.74 -4.51 -1.50
C ARG A 54 13.59 -4.46 -0.51
N ILE A 55 13.76 -3.75 0.59
CA ILE A 55 12.88 -3.79 1.75
C ILE A 55 12.24 -2.43 1.96
N ILE A 56 10.91 -2.38 1.88
CA ILE A 56 10.09 -1.24 2.24
C ILE A 56 9.57 -1.44 3.67
N LEU A 57 9.80 -0.47 4.54
CA LEU A 57 9.30 -0.50 5.91
C LEU A 57 7.88 0.05 5.95
N GLY A 58 6.91 -0.82 6.21
CA GLY A 58 5.50 -0.49 6.31
C GLY A 58 5.11 -0.10 7.74
N CYS A 59 4.79 1.17 7.99
CA CYS A 59 4.50 1.70 9.32
C CYS A 59 3.05 2.19 9.45
N TRP A 60 2.37 1.81 10.54
CA TRP A 60 0.95 2.12 10.75
C TRP A 60 0.68 3.54 11.30
N ASN A 61 1.66 4.19 11.91
CA ASN A 61 1.45 5.49 12.55
C ASN A 61 2.69 6.41 12.47
N ALA A 62 2.54 7.63 12.98
CA ALA A 62 3.57 8.66 12.95
C ALA A 62 4.79 8.30 13.80
N SER A 63 4.59 7.71 14.98
CA SER A 63 5.69 7.35 15.88
C SER A 63 6.61 6.29 15.28
N PHE A 64 6.06 5.26 14.63
CA PHE A 64 6.85 4.26 13.92
C PHE A 64 7.53 4.84 12.68
N LEU A 65 6.87 5.73 11.93
CA LEU A 65 7.50 6.43 10.80
C LEU A 65 8.70 7.27 11.25
N GLN A 66 8.59 7.99 12.38
CA GLN A 66 9.69 8.79 12.95
C GLN A 66 10.84 7.92 13.44
N ALA A 67 10.54 6.82 14.15
CA ALA A 67 11.56 5.88 14.61
C ALA A 67 12.29 5.23 13.42
N ALA A 68 11.57 4.81 12.39
CA ALA A 68 12.14 4.21 11.19
C ALA A 68 13.05 5.21 10.45
N ARG A 69 12.61 6.45 10.25
CA ARG A 69 13.45 7.51 9.66
C ARG A 69 14.72 7.77 10.45
N SER A 70 14.61 7.82 11.77
CA SER A 70 15.76 8.10 12.63
C SER A 70 16.78 6.96 12.64
N ARG A 71 16.31 5.70 12.62
CA ARG A 71 17.16 4.51 12.77
C ARG A 71 17.61 3.89 11.45
N LEU A 72 16.79 3.98 10.42
CA LEU A 72 16.95 3.33 9.10
C LEU A 72 16.70 4.38 7.99
N PRO A 73 17.47 5.49 7.94
CA PRO A 73 17.16 6.65 7.10
C PRO A 73 17.22 6.39 5.59
N THR A 74 17.96 5.38 5.15
CA THR A 74 18.09 5.03 3.72
C THR A 74 16.95 4.14 3.22
N TYR A 75 16.17 3.53 4.13
CA TYR A 75 15.14 2.59 3.75
C TYR A 75 13.87 3.30 3.26
N PRO A 76 13.26 2.84 2.17
CA PRO A 76 11.99 3.35 1.70
C PRO A 76 10.89 3.05 2.73
N LEU A 77 10.03 4.03 2.98
CA LEU A 77 8.91 3.91 3.92
C LEU A 77 7.58 3.88 3.17
N ALA A 78 6.63 3.10 3.70
CA ALA A 78 5.23 3.13 3.29
C ALA A 78 4.32 3.28 4.51
N HIS A 79 3.40 4.25 4.46
CA HIS A 79 2.39 4.39 5.50
C HIS A 79 1.25 3.39 5.30
N ILE A 80 1.06 2.49 6.27
CA ILE A 80 -0.04 1.52 6.29
C ILE A 80 -1.26 2.13 6.96
N SER A 81 -2.43 2.07 6.32
CA SER A 81 -3.65 2.67 6.89
C SER A 81 -4.95 2.12 6.33
N THR A 82 -6.00 2.22 7.14
CA THR A 82 -7.43 2.06 6.79
C THR A 82 -8.17 3.40 6.77
N SER A 83 -7.45 4.52 6.84
CA SER A 83 -8.01 5.87 6.96
C SER A 83 -7.33 6.84 6.00
N LEU A 84 -8.04 7.22 4.93
CA LEU A 84 -7.53 8.20 3.97
C LEU A 84 -7.40 9.60 4.58
N LEU A 85 -8.26 9.94 5.55
CA LEU A 85 -8.14 11.20 6.28
C LEU A 85 -6.80 11.29 7.01
N TYR A 86 -6.38 10.20 7.65
CA TYR A 86 -5.07 10.14 8.30
C TYR A 86 -3.95 10.10 7.26
N SER A 87 -4.07 9.27 6.23
CA SER A 87 -3.05 9.14 5.18
C SER A 87 -2.81 10.44 4.41
N HIS A 88 -3.85 11.27 4.22
CA HIS A 88 -3.73 12.57 3.58
C HIS A 88 -2.80 13.52 4.34
N HIS A 89 -2.65 13.37 5.66
CA HIS A 89 -1.67 14.12 6.45
C HIS A 89 -0.22 13.91 5.95
N PHE A 90 0.07 12.73 5.41
CA PHE A 90 1.39 12.30 4.97
C PHE A 90 1.67 12.53 3.49
N LEU A 91 0.69 12.95 2.68
CA LEU A 91 0.87 13.17 1.22
C LEU A 91 1.99 14.16 0.89
N ARG A 92 2.28 15.10 1.79
CA ARG A 92 3.33 16.11 1.59
C ARG A 92 4.70 15.71 2.16
N VAL A 93 4.79 14.58 2.86
CA VAL A 93 6.06 14.11 3.42
C VAL A 93 6.91 13.50 2.29
N PRO A 94 8.14 13.97 2.03
CA PRO A 94 8.98 13.45 0.96
C PRO A 94 9.43 12.00 1.22
N ASN A 95 9.65 11.23 0.15
CA ASN A 95 10.10 9.83 0.19
C ASN A 95 9.29 8.93 1.16
N LEU A 96 7.97 9.13 1.17
CA LEU A 96 7.01 8.29 1.89
C LEU A 96 5.94 7.84 0.91
N GLY A 97 5.86 6.52 0.69
CA GLY A 97 4.80 5.86 -0.07
C GLY A 97 3.63 5.45 0.82
N PHE A 98 2.70 4.71 0.24
CA PHE A 98 1.46 4.31 0.90
C PHE A 98 1.16 2.83 0.69
N ASN A 99 0.62 2.20 1.72
CA ASN A 99 0.14 0.83 1.68
C ASN A 99 -1.27 0.77 2.28
N LEU A 100 -2.30 0.99 1.45
CA LEU A 100 -3.63 1.35 1.93
C LEU A 100 -4.64 0.22 1.79
N ASN A 101 -5.57 0.13 2.75
CA ASN A 101 -6.66 -0.80 2.62
C ASN A 101 -7.49 -0.51 1.36
N HIS A 102 -7.64 -1.50 0.47
CA HIS A 102 -8.30 -1.33 -0.83
C HIS A 102 -9.67 -0.67 -0.67
N LYS A 103 -10.47 -1.09 0.31
CA LYS A 103 -11.85 -0.62 0.44
C LYS A 103 -11.93 0.90 0.55
N THR A 104 -10.95 1.52 1.19
CA THR A 104 -10.89 2.98 1.37
C THR A 104 -10.61 3.72 0.06
N LEU A 105 -9.92 3.07 -0.89
CA LEU A 105 -9.64 3.63 -2.21
C LEU A 105 -10.85 3.59 -3.15
N ILE A 106 -11.91 2.87 -2.77
CA ILE A 106 -13.14 2.80 -3.55
C ILE A 106 -14.09 3.92 -3.10
N GLY A 107 -14.51 4.77 -4.02
CA GLY A 107 -15.55 5.78 -3.77
C GLY A 107 -15.05 7.22 -3.97
N PRO A 108 -15.84 8.22 -3.58
CA PRO A 108 -15.48 9.62 -3.76
C PRO A 108 -14.17 10.01 -3.06
N SER A 109 -14.01 9.67 -1.77
CA SER A 109 -12.81 9.97 -0.97
C SER A 109 -11.56 9.34 -1.58
N GLY A 110 -11.63 8.04 -1.91
CA GLY A 110 -10.56 7.32 -2.59
C GLY A 110 -10.20 7.91 -3.96
N ARG A 111 -11.19 8.30 -4.77
CA ARG A 111 -10.93 8.97 -6.06
C ARG A 111 -10.21 10.30 -5.90
N LEU A 112 -10.57 11.10 -4.89
CA LEU A 112 -9.90 12.36 -4.60
C LEU A 112 -8.44 12.11 -4.18
N PHE A 113 -8.23 11.19 -3.24
CA PHE A 113 -6.89 10.81 -2.78
C PHE A 113 -6.00 10.31 -3.93
N LEU A 114 -6.51 9.39 -4.75
CA LEU A 114 -5.78 8.88 -5.92
C LEU A 114 -5.50 9.98 -6.95
N ARG A 115 -6.39 10.96 -7.12
CA ARG A 115 -6.15 12.08 -8.04
C ARG A 115 -4.99 12.96 -7.58
N GLU A 116 -4.88 13.19 -6.27
CA GLU A 116 -3.75 13.93 -5.69
C GLU A 116 -2.46 13.11 -5.76
N LEU A 117 -2.54 11.83 -5.41
CA LEU A 117 -1.37 10.93 -5.44
C LEU A 117 -0.77 10.81 -6.85
N ARG A 118 -1.59 10.83 -7.91
CA ARG A 118 -1.14 10.87 -9.31
C ARG A 118 -0.26 12.06 -9.68
N GLN A 119 -0.30 13.13 -8.88
CA GLN A 119 0.55 14.30 -9.08
C GLN A 119 1.91 14.17 -8.40
N THR A 120 2.19 12.99 -7.82
CA THR A 120 3.41 12.65 -7.09
C THR A 120 4.06 11.42 -7.70
N ASP A 121 5.30 11.15 -7.31
CA ASP A 121 6.09 9.96 -7.64
C ASP A 121 5.98 8.87 -6.57
N LYS A 122 4.99 8.98 -5.68
CA LYS A 122 4.87 8.13 -4.50
C LYS A 122 4.36 6.75 -4.85
N LEU A 123 5.06 5.75 -4.33
CA LEU A 123 4.65 4.35 -4.39
C LEU A 123 3.30 4.14 -3.67
N LEU A 124 2.40 3.40 -4.33
CA LEU A 124 1.12 2.97 -3.78
C LEU A 124 0.97 1.46 -3.86
N MET A 125 0.81 0.84 -2.69
CA MET A 125 0.40 -0.54 -2.53
C MET A 125 -0.99 -0.60 -1.90
N THR A 126 -1.69 -1.71 -2.11
CA THR A 126 -3.01 -1.92 -1.50
C THR A 126 -3.25 -3.34 -1.01
N TRP A 127 -4.00 -3.46 0.08
CA TRP A 127 -4.21 -4.73 0.81
C TRP A 127 -5.62 -4.85 1.41
N THR A 128 -6.05 -6.04 1.84
CA THR A 128 -5.70 -7.34 1.24
C THR A 128 -6.71 -7.59 0.14
N VAL A 129 -6.24 -7.90 -1.07
CA VAL A 129 -7.10 -7.96 -2.26
C VAL A 129 -7.23 -9.40 -2.73
N ASN A 130 -8.30 -10.08 -2.28
CA ASN A 130 -8.51 -11.50 -2.57
C ASN A 130 -9.64 -11.76 -3.58
N GLU A 131 -10.50 -10.77 -3.83
CA GLU A 131 -11.64 -10.96 -4.73
C GLU A 131 -11.27 -10.58 -6.19
N PRO A 132 -11.61 -11.39 -7.21
CA PRO A 132 -11.28 -11.12 -8.61
C PRO A 132 -11.74 -9.74 -9.10
N ARG A 133 -12.93 -9.30 -8.66
CA ARG A 133 -13.48 -7.97 -9.02
C ARG A 133 -12.62 -6.81 -8.50
N HIS A 134 -11.97 -7.01 -7.35
CA HIS A 134 -11.12 -6.02 -6.70
C HIS A 134 -9.71 -6.05 -7.29
N MET A 135 -9.18 -7.24 -7.57
CA MET A 135 -7.94 -7.42 -8.34
C MET A 135 -8.02 -6.70 -9.70
N GLU A 136 -9.10 -6.94 -10.45
CA GLU A 136 -9.33 -6.25 -11.72
C GLU A 136 -9.49 -4.73 -11.55
N TRP A 137 -10.17 -4.29 -10.49
CA TRP A 137 -10.28 -2.85 -10.20
C TRP A 137 -8.90 -2.21 -10.05
N CYS A 138 -7.96 -2.88 -9.36
CA CYS A 138 -6.57 -2.43 -9.23
C CYS A 138 -5.88 -2.33 -10.61
N ILE A 139 -5.97 -3.38 -11.43
CA ILE A 139 -5.41 -3.40 -12.79
C ILE A 139 -5.96 -2.22 -13.62
N ARG A 140 -7.28 -1.99 -13.56
CA ARG A 140 -7.93 -0.89 -14.28
C ARG A 140 -7.49 0.50 -13.82
N GLN A 141 -7.10 0.68 -12.55
CA GLN A 141 -6.58 1.97 -12.09
C GLN A 141 -5.31 2.37 -12.85
N ASN A 142 -4.49 1.40 -13.25
CA ASN A 142 -3.28 1.58 -14.04
C ASN A 142 -3.56 1.83 -15.54
N LEU A 143 -4.81 1.75 -15.99
CA LEU A 143 -5.20 2.24 -17.33
C LEU A 143 -5.62 3.70 -17.32
N CYS A 144 -6.15 4.18 -16.20
CA CYS A 144 -6.48 5.60 -16.03
C CYS A 144 -5.23 6.48 -15.85
N HIS A 145 -4.08 5.85 -15.62
CA HIS A 145 -2.79 6.46 -15.47
C HIS A 145 -1.74 5.42 -15.89
N PRO A 146 -1.02 5.62 -17.00
CA PRO A 146 -0.73 6.91 -17.63
C PRO A 146 -1.70 7.49 -18.69
N ARG A 147 -1.45 8.74 -19.12
CA ARG A 147 -2.18 9.39 -20.22
C ARG A 147 -2.11 8.51 -21.47
N ARG A 148 -3.28 8.20 -22.05
CA ARG A 148 -3.34 7.67 -23.41
C ARG A 148 -3.04 8.80 -24.39
N ARG A 149 -1.84 8.79 -24.97
CA ARG A 149 -1.48 9.66 -26.09
C ARG A 149 -1.32 8.76 -27.33
N ASN A 150 -2.13 9.02 -28.36
CA ASN A 150 -2.15 8.21 -29.59
C ASN A 150 -2.32 6.69 -29.35
N GLY A 151 -3.14 6.31 -28.36
CA GLY A 151 -3.41 4.90 -28.02
C GLY A 151 -2.33 4.20 -27.20
N LYS A 152 -1.16 4.83 -26.98
CA LYS A 152 -0.08 4.30 -26.12
C LYS A 152 -0.25 4.75 -24.68
N ILE A 153 0.06 3.84 -23.75
CA ILE A 153 0.05 4.02 -22.30
C ILE A 153 1.44 4.58 -21.92
N GLU A 154 1.55 5.88 -21.57
CA GLU A 154 2.86 6.56 -21.32
C GLU A 154 3.03 7.16 -19.91
N GLY A 155 3.75 6.48 -19.01
CA GLY A 155 4.03 6.93 -17.64
C GLY A 155 3.82 5.82 -16.59
N PRO A 156 4.11 6.11 -15.30
CA PRO A 156 4.12 5.08 -14.27
C PRO A 156 2.71 4.57 -13.93
N ALA A 157 2.64 3.32 -13.46
CA ALA A 157 1.44 2.76 -12.86
C ALA A 157 0.98 3.62 -11.67
N LEU A 158 -0.33 3.59 -11.36
CA LEU A 158 -0.85 4.25 -10.16
C LEU A 158 -0.77 3.36 -8.92
N ILE A 159 -0.99 2.06 -9.09
CA ILE A 159 -0.88 1.04 -8.05
C ILE A 159 0.31 0.17 -8.41
N ASP A 160 1.36 0.25 -7.62
CA ASP A 160 2.63 -0.45 -7.80
C ASP A 160 2.60 -1.87 -7.22
N GLY A 161 1.74 -2.12 -6.22
CA GLY A 161 1.65 -3.43 -5.58
C GLY A 161 0.26 -3.76 -5.06
N VAL A 162 -0.09 -5.05 -5.18
CA VAL A 162 -1.32 -5.61 -4.62
C VAL A 162 -0.94 -6.74 -3.67
N ILE A 163 -1.24 -6.56 -2.39
CA ILE A 163 -1.04 -7.57 -1.35
C ILE A 163 -2.27 -8.47 -1.35
N THR A 164 -2.06 -9.76 -1.60
CA THR A 164 -3.09 -10.77 -1.75
C THR A 164 -2.63 -12.10 -1.15
N ASP A 165 -3.58 -12.86 -0.61
CA ASP A 165 -3.32 -14.22 -0.13
C ASP A 165 -3.27 -15.23 -1.30
N ASN A 166 -3.68 -14.81 -2.51
CA ASN A 166 -3.69 -15.67 -3.70
C ASN A 166 -2.98 -14.98 -4.89
N PRO A 167 -1.64 -14.96 -4.90
CA PRO A 167 -0.87 -14.33 -5.98
C PRO A 167 -1.07 -15.03 -7.33
N ARG A 168 -1.30 -16.36 -7.34
CA ARG A 168 -1.59 -17.11 -8.57
C ARG A 168 -2.86 -16.58 -9.25
N LEU A 169 -3.94 -16.41 -8.48
CA LEU A 169 -5.19 -15.85 -9.00
C LEU A 169 -4.99 -14.42 -9.52
N TYR A 170 -4.18 -13.60 -8.85
CA TYR A 170 -3.88 -12.25 -9.33
C TYR A 170 -3.19 -12.28 -10.70
N LEU A 171 -2.20 -13.16 -10.90
CA LEU A 171 -1.52 -13.34 -12.19
C LEU A 171 -2.48 -13.81 -13.29
N GLU A 172 -3.36 -14.77 -13.00
CA GLU A 172 -4.39 -15.21 -13.94
C GLU A 172 -5.35 -14.07 -14.31
N MET A 173 -5.67 -13.18 -13.37
CA MET A 173 -6.50 -12.00 -13.62
C MET A 173 -5.79 -10.98 -14.51
N CYS A 174 -4.47 -10.79 -14.35
CA CYS A 174 -3.67 -9.97 -15.25
C CYS A 174 -3.69 -10.54 -16.68
N GLU A 175 -3.41 -11.83 -16.85
CA GLU A 175 -3.41 -12.49 -18.16
C GLU A 175 -4.78 -12.42 -18.84
N LYS A 176 -5.87 -12.69 -18.10
CA LYS A 176 -7.24 -12.55 -18.62
C LYS A 176 -7.51 -11.11 -19.09
N PHE A 177 -7.05 -10.13 -18.32
CA PHE A 177 -7.23 -8.72 -18.64
C PHE A 177 -6.47 -8.31 -19.90
N GLU A 178 -5.23 -8.77 -20.08
CA GLU A 178 -4.43 -8.55 -21.28
C GLU A 178 -5.09 -9.17 -22.51
N ASN A 179 -5.58 -10.41 -22.39
CA ASN A 179 -6.33 -11.08 -23.46
C ASN A 179 -7.62 -10.34 -23.85
N GLU A 180 -8.32 -9.71 -22.91
CA GLU A 180 -9.48 -8.84 -23.21
C GLU A 180 -9.07 -7.57 -23.96
N MET A 181 -7.96 -6.95 -23.56
CA MET A 181 -7.43 -5.76 -24.23
C MET A 181 -6.96 -6.05 -25.66
N ASP A 182 -6.46 -7.25 -25.91
CA ASP A 182 -6.08 -7.77 -27.23
C ASP A 182 -7.28 -8.24 -28.08
N GLY A 183 -8.50 -8.21 -27.54
CA GLY A 183 -9.70 -8.71 -28.21
C GLY A 183 -9.80 -10.23 -28.33
N LYS A 184 -8.90 -10.99 -27.69
CA LYS A 184 -8.89 -12.46 -27.66
C LYS A 184 -9.98 -13.04 -26.74
N LEU A 185 -10.47 -12.23 -25.79
CA LEU A 185 -11.53 -12.62 -24.86
C LEU A 185 -12.66 -11.60 -24.87
N THR A 186 -13.89 -12.06 -25.09
CA THR A 186 -15.09 -11.21 -24.99
C THR A 186 -15.83 -11.52 -23.69
N ARG A 187 -15.97 -10.54 -22.80
CA ARG A 187 -16.66 -10.76 -21.52
C ARG A 187 -18.18 -10.68 -21.63
N PRO A 188 -18.90 -11.62 -20.99
CA PRO A 188 -20.34 -11.47 -20.81
C PRO A 188 -20.64 -10.26 -19.92
N LYS A 189 -21.62 -9.45 -20.31
CA LYS A 189 -22.07 -8.32 -19.49
C LYS A 189 -22.82 -8.88 -18.28
N LEU A 190 -22.35 -8.58 -17.06
CA LEU A 190 -23.17 -8.81 -15.85
C LEU A 190 -24.55 -8.17 -16.01
N ALA A 191 -25.58 -8.84 -15.50
CA ALA A 191 -26.92 -8.29 -15.39
C ALA A 191 -26.91 -6.98 -14.59
N LEU A 192 -27.76 -6.03 -15.00
CA LEU A 192 -27.82 -4.69 -14.39
C LEU A 192 -28.12 -4.74 -12.88
N THR A 193 -29.02 -5.63 -12.48
CA THR A 193 -29.43 -5.83 -11.08
C THR A 193 -28.27 -6.27 -10.19
N GLU A 194 -27.48 -7.24 -10.64
CA GLU A 194 -26.29 -7.70 -9.91
C GLU A 194 -25.22 -6.62 -9.79
N ARG A 195 -25.03 -5.81 -10.84
CA ARG A 195 -24.10 -4.66 -10.79
C ARG A 195 -24.54 -3.64 -9.76
N ILE A 196 -25.83 -3.31 -9.73
CA ILE A 196 -26.40 -2.35 -8.77
C ILE A 196 -26.23 -2.87 -7.34
N ARG A 197 -26.64 -4.12 -7.06
CA ARG A 197 -26.49 -4.73 -5.74
C ARG A 197 -25.04 -4.72 -5.25
N LYS A 198 -24.11 -5.22 -6.07
CA LYS A 198 -22.68 -5.26 -5.73
C LYS A 198 -22.10 -3.85 -5.48
N LYS A 199 -22.55 -2.85 -6.23
CA LYS A 199 -22.15 -1.45 -5.99
C LYS A 199 -22.71 -0.91 -4.68
N ALA A 200 -23.99 -1.19 -4.38
CA ALA A 200 -24.63 -0.74 -3.15
C ALA A 200 -23.96 -1.34 -1.90
N GLU A 201 -23.71 -2.66 -1.91
CA GLU A 201 -22.97 -3.36 -0.83
C GLU A 201 -21.59 -2.75 -0.60
N MET A 202 -20.84 -2.53 -1.68
CA MET A 202 -19.51 -1.91 -1.62
C MET A 202 -19.58 -0.49 -1.04
N VAL A 203 -20.51 0.34 -1.50
CA VAL A 203 -20.68 1.71 -0.99
C VAL A 203 -21.05 1.70 0.51
N ALA A 204 -21.95 0.80 0.92
CA ALA A 204 -22.33 0.68 2.33
C ALA A 204 -21.14 0.30 3.22
N VAL A 205 -20.33 -0.68 2.79
CA VAL A 205 -19.12 -1.10 3.52
C VAL A 205 -18.10 0.05 3.62
N VAL A 206 -17.91 0.81 2.54
CA VAL A 206 -16.99 1.96 2.54
C VAL A 206 -17.45 3.04 3.51
N ILE A 207 -18.73 3.46 3.43
CA ILE A 207 -19.28 4.50 4.32
C ILE A 207 -19.16 4.08 5.78
N LEU A 208 -19.52 2.82 6.09
CA LEU A 208 -19.40 2.29 7.45
C LEU A 208 -17.96 2.31 7.94
N THR A 209 -17.01 1.85 7.11
CA THR A 209 -15.59 1.81 7.45
C THR A 209 -15.03 3.21 7.69
N GLU A 210 -15.30 4.16 6.79
CA GLU A 210 -14.86 5.55 6.93
C GLU A 210 -15.44 6.21 8.18
N THR A 211 -16.73 5.97 8.46
CA THR A 211 -17.40 6.54 9.64
C THR A 211 -16.80 5.99 10.94
N LEU A 212 -16.58 4.67 11.02
CA LEU A 212 -15.95 4.04 12.18
C LEU A 212 -14.52 4.52 12.38
N MET A 213 -13.72 4.62 11.31
CA MET A 213 -12.35 5.11 11.39
C MET A 213 -12.29 6.59 11.80
N MET A 214 -13.20 7.41 11.26
CA MET A 214 -13.30 8.82 11.63
C MET A 214 -13.68 8.95 13.11
N ALA A 215 -14.70 8.22 13.57
CA ALA A 215 -15.10 8.21 14.99
C ALA A 215 -13.94 7.75 15.88
N TYR A 216 -13.23 6.69 15.51
CA TYR A 216 -12.05 6.22 16.23
C TYR A 216 -10.97 7.30 16.35
N HIS A 217 -10.64 7.98 15.24
CA HIS A 217 -9.62 9.03 15.25
C HIS A 217 -10.05 10.26 16.05
N VAL A 218 -11.33 10.66 15.97
CA VAL A 218 -11.88 11.75 16.79
C VAL A 218 -11.81 11.40 18.27
N LEU A 219 -12.23 10.19 18.67
CA LEU A 219 -12.16 9.73 20.05
C LEU A 219 -10.71 9.69 20.55
N ARG A 220 -9.79 9.12 19.77
CA ARG A 220 -8.35 9.11 20.11
C ARG A 220 -7.82 10.52 20.28
N ARG A 221 -8.23 11.46 19.42
CA ARG A 221 -7.80 12.87 19.49
C ARG A 221 -8.33 13.54 20.76
N MET A 222 -9.60 13.33 21.10
CA MET A 222 -10.21 13.84 22.33
C MET A 222 -9.53 13.28 23.59
N GLN A 223 -9.08 12.03 23.55
CA GLN A 223 -8.33 11.39 24.64
C GLN A 223 -6.86 11.85 24.73
N GLY A 224 -6.38 12.69 23.79
CA GLY A 224 -4.96 13.03 23.68
C GLY A 224 -4.05 11.86 23.25
N LYS A 225 -4.64 10.76 22.78
CA LYS A 225 -3.96 9.52 22.38
C LYS A 225 -3.88 9.35 20.85
N PHE A 226 -4.21 10.38 20.09
CA PHE A 226 -4.06 10.35 18.64
C PHE A 226 -2.59 10.51 18.31
N ASP A 227 -2.04 9.54 17.59
CA ASP A 227 -0.65 9.61 17.12
C ASP A 227 -0.61 10.31 15.76
N PHE A 228 0.10 11.43 15.69
CA PHE A 228 0.22 12.26 14.50
C PHE A 228 1.52 13.03 14.52
N LEU A 229 1.98 13.49 13.35
CA LEU A 229 3.12 14.37 13.29
C LEU A 229 2.69 15.78 13.72
N ARG A 230 3.22 16.25 14.86
CA ARG A 230 2.98 17.62 15.35
C ARG A 230 3.57 18.68 14.43
N ASP A 231 4.73 18.40 13.84
CA ASP A 231 5.38 19.23 12.81
C ASP A 231 5.67 18.36 11.59
N ARG A 232 5.28 18.83 10.40
CA ARG A 232 5.56 18.12 9.15
C ARG A 232 7.06 18.00 8.87
N ARG A 233 7.86 18.95 9.37
CA ARG A 233 9.33 18.93 9.22
C ARG A 233 10.02 17.89 10.09
N SER A 234 9.31 17.25 11.03
CA SER A 234 9.92 16.22 11.88
C SER A 234 10.36 14.98 11.10
N LEU A 235 9.83 14.77 9.89
CA LEU A 235 10.26 13.71 8.98
C LEU A 235 11.18 14.20 7.86
N ASP A 236 11.41 15.51 7.73
CA ASP A 236 12.27 16.07 6.68
C ASP A 236 13.77 16.05 7.06
N LYS A 237 14.07 15.82 8.34
CA LYS A 237 15.44 15.65 8.89
C LYS A 237 15.81 14.18 8.92
#